data_AF-A0A168ELH0-F1
#
_entry.id   AF-A0A168ELH0-F1
#
_cell.length_a   1.000
_cell.length_b   1.000
_cell.length_c   1.000
_cell.angle_alpha   90.00
_cell.angle_beta   90.00
_cell.angle_gamma   90.00
#
_symmetry.space_group_name_H-M   'P 1'
#
loop_
_entity.id
_entity.type
_entity.pdbx_description
1 polymer ?
#
loop_
_entity_poly.entity_id
_entity_poly.type
_entity_poly.pdbx_seq_one_letter_code
_entity_poly.pdbx_strand_id
1 'polypeptide(L)'
;MKKPTKILFFTFAMSLFFTTGASAFSTMETNPSKVTASETSATVVQFTNKGEIPYGEFIRAVVIEISGEKPQIMDTHYAMPYIKEAKELGLIGDVPMKQWSQNITHDEMNAIIAKMAGNQKENVIKQVNALLVDSITLNGSPLDLGGLKMTVRNGNVMVPLRIVVEALGFNVTWEKKPHTALIDNGTIKTSLQIGYDNYYKASSNQIGLTEPIQYGTPPMLFEGNTYVPAQLINLLLSNPDSVIIDGGLLNIISK
;
A
#
# COMPACT_ATOMS: atom_id res chain seq x y z
N MET A 1 69.38 -6.43 2.03
CA MET A 1 69.56 -6.28 0.57
C MET A 1 68.22 -5.83 -0.02
N LYS A 2 68.09 -4.55 -0.44
CA LYS A 2 67.96 -4.06 -1.84
C LYS A 2 66.85 -4.77 -2.63
N LYS A 3 65.87 -4.14 -3.31
CA LYS A 3 65.36 -2.76 -3.52
C LYS A 3 64.01 -2.91 -4.31
N PRO A 4 63.15 -1.87 -4.39
CA PRO A 4 61.77 -1.93 -4.92
C PRO A 4 61.67 -1.58 -6.42
N THR A 5 60.50 -1.77 -7.07
CA THR A 5 60.23 -1.28 -8.45
C THR A 5 58.84 -0.64 -8.62
N LYS A 6 58.89 0.69 -8.73
CA LYS A 6 58.14 1.69 -9.51
C LYS A 6 56.59 1.74 -9.56
N ILE A 7 56.12 2.87 -9.02
CA ILE A 7 54.88 3.61 -9.26
C ILE A 7 54.92 4.30 -10.64
N LEU A 8 53.77 4.42 -11.31
CA LEU A 8 53.56 5.31 -12.46
C LEU A 8 52.41 6.29 -12.12
N PHE A 9 52.72 7.58 -11.99
CA PHE A 9 51.77 8.68 -11.89
C PHE A 9 51.55 9.28 -13.29
N PHE A 10 50.30 9.53 -13.67
CA PHE A 10 49.95 10.37 -14.81
C PHE A 10 49.61 11.77 -14.29
N THR A 11 50.40 12.76 -14.69
CA THR A 11 50.17 14.19 -14.45
C THR A 11 49.67 14.80 -15.75
N PHE A 12 48.54 15.51 -15.73
CA PHE A 12 48.09 16.33 -16.86
C PHE A 12 48.25 17.81 -16.45
N ALA A 13 49.10 18.53 -17.20
CA ALA A 13 49.26 19.97 -17.12
C ALA A 13 48.48 20.60 -18.27
N MET A 14 47.74 21.68 -18.01
CA MET A 14 47.23 22.56 -19.05
C MET A 14 47.43 24.01 -18.63
N SER A 15 48.14 24.73 -19.49
CA SER A 15 48.78 26.02 -19.28
C SER A 15 47.81 27.20 -19.42
N LEU A 16 48.06 28.26 -18.64
CA LEU A 16 47.52 29.61 -18.85
C LEU A 16 48.09 30.25 -20.12
N PHE A 17 47.26 31.00 -20.84
CA PHE A 17 47.69 32.10 -21.71
C PHE A 17 46.90 33.37 -21.34
N PHE A 18 47.62 34.47 -21.11
CA PHE A 18 47.09 35.82 -21.05
C PHE A 18 47.27 36.48 -22.42
N THR A 19 46.22 37.11 -22.96
CA THR A 19 46.38 38.27 -23.86
C THR A 19 45.31 39.31 -23.54
N THR A 20 45.73 40.56 -23.58
CA THR A 20 45.03 41.80 -23.26
C THR A 20 43.94 42.20 -24.25
N GLY A 21 42.89 42.86 -23.77
CA GLY A 21 41.92 43.58 -24.60
C GLY A 21 40.97 44.42 -23.75
N ALA A 22 41.25 45.71 -23.61
CA ALA A 22 40.39 46.69 -22.97
C ALA A 22 39.45 47.33 -24.02
N SER A 23 38.16 47.47 -23.73
CA SER A 23 37.37 48.70 -23.96
C SER A 23 35.90 48.58 -23.51
N ALA A 24 35.52 49.53 -22.65
CA ALA A 24 34.24 50.18 -22.42
C ALA A 24 32.91 49.45 -22.73
N PHE A 25 32.07 49.26 -21.70
CA PHE A 25 30.62 49.49 -21.84
C PHE A 25 29.94 49.85 -20.51
N SER A 26 29.30 51.02 -20.52
CA SER A 26 28.16 51.55 -19.75
C SER A 26 27.93 51.13 -18.29
N THR A 27 28.01 52.13 -17.40
CA THR A 27 27.38 52.19 -16.07
C THR A 27 25.85 52.18 -16.17
N MET A 28 25.17 51.41 -15.31
CA MET A 28 23.85 51.76 -14.77
C MET A 28 23.64 51.17 -13.37
N GLU A 29 22.92 51.93 -12.56
CA GLU A 29 22.79 51.91 -11.10
C GLU A 29 22.00 50.75 -10.49
N THR A 30 22.41 50.45 -9.26
CA THR A 30 21.73 49.88 -8.07
C THR A 30 20.24 49.53 -8.12
N ASN A 31 19.90 48.33 -7.62
CA ASN A 31 18.87 48.13 -6.57
C ASN A 31 18.93 46.70 -5.96
N PRO A 32 19.35 46.49 -4.69
CA PRO A 32 19.21 45.20 -4.02
C PRO A 32 17.82 45.13 -3.35
N SER A 33 16.78 44.91 -4.14
CA SER A 33 15.47 44.58 -3.59
C SER A 33 15.43 43.12 -3.17
N LYS A 34 15.52 42.94 -1.86
CA LYS A 34 15.00 41.83 -1.05
C LYS A 34 13.83 41.12 -1.74
N VAL A 35 14.11 40.00 -2.42
CA VAL A 35 13.07 39.03 -2.81
C VAL A 35 13.01 37.98 -1.72
N THR A 36 12.06 38.23 -0.84
CA THR A 36 11.46 37.33 0.13
C THR A 36 11.38 35.91 -0.43
N ALA A 37 11.88 34.94 0.33
CA ALA A 37 11.64 33.53 0.05
C ALA A 37 10.12 33.33 -0.11
N SER A 38 9.72 32.93 -1.31
CA SER A 38 8.36 32.45 -1.57
C SER A 38 8.18 31.18 -0.74
N GLU A 39 7.56 31.30 0.42
CA GLU A 39 6.93 30.18 1.10
C GLU A 39 5.81 29.67 0.18
N THR A 40 6.15 28.68 -0.65
CA THR A 40 5.15 27.91 -1.38
C THR A 40 4.29 27.20 -0.34
N SER A 41 3.08 27.71 -0.14
CA SER A 41 2.03 27.09 0.67
C SER A 41 1.87 25.63 0.28
N ALA A 42 2.39 24.71 1.09
CA ALA A 42 2.27 23.27 0.91
C ALA A 42 0.83 22.85 1.25
N THR A 43 -0.10 23.12 0.35
CA THR A 43 -1.45 22.53 0.41
C THR A 43 -1.43 21.21 -0.34
N VAL A 44 -0.89 20.17 0.29
CA VAL A 44 -1.12 18.78 -0.16
C VAL A 44 -1.55 17.97 1.05
N VAL A 45 -2.83 18.10 1.38
CA VAL A 45 -3.50 17.13 2.26
C VAL A 45 -4.88 16.98 1.69
N GLN A 46 -5.21 15.88 1.03
CA GLN A 46 -6.59 15.38 1.01
C GLN A 46 -6.58 13.86 0.81
N PHE A 47 -7.17 13.17 1.77
CA PHE A 47 -7.81 11.89 1.53
C PHE A 47 -9.17 12.21 0.89
N THR A 48 -9.33 11.87 -0.39
CA THR A 48 -10.47 12.34 -1.19
C THR A 48 -11.62 11.34 -1.26
N ASN A 49 -11.31 10.07 -0.99
CA ASN A 49 -12.26 8.97 -1.10
C ASN A 49 -13.02 8.82 0.22
N LYS A 50 -14.26 8.31 0.19
CA LYS A 50 -15.05 8.11 1.42
C LYS A 50 -14.81 6.74 2.06
N GLY A 51 -13.87 5.96 1.51
CA GLY A 51 -13.52 4.66 2.05
C GLY A 51 -13.06 4.74 3.49
N GLU A 52 -13.17 3.61 4.17
CA GLU A 52 -12.84 3.50 5.59
C GLU A 52 -11.57 2.65 5.75
N ILE A 53 -10.69 3.05 6.66
CA ILE A 53 -9.47 2.30 7.00
C ILE A 53 -9.33 2.20 8.53
N PRO A 54 -9.00 1.02 9.09
CA PRO A 54 -8.72 0.89 10.51
C PRO A 54 -7.52 1.75 10.93
N TYR A 55 -7.58 2.35 12.12
CA TYR A 55 -6.50 3.19 12.66
C TYR A 55 -5.14 2.48 12.63
N GLY A 56 -5.09 1.19 13.00
CA GLY A 56 -3.87 0.40 12.96
C GLY A 56 -3.28 0.21 11.56
N GLU A 57 -4.12 0.11 10.53
CA GLU A 57 -3.66 0.01 9.12
C GLU A 57 -3.11 1.33 8.61
N PHE A 58 -3.75 2.45 8.97
CA PHE A 58 -3.24 3.78 8.64
C PHE A 58 -1.86 4.00 9.29
N ILE A 59 -1.72 3.74 10.59
CA ILE A 59 -0.44 3.87 11.29
C ILE A 59 0.62 2.93 10.72
N ARG A 60 0.23 1.70 10.36
CA ARG A 60 1.13 0.76 9.67
C ARG A 60 1.67 1.37 8.37
N ALA A 61 0.82 1.97 7.53
CA ALA A 61 1.27 2.61 6.29
C ALA A 61 2.24 3.77 6.56
N VAL A 62 1.93 4.62 7.55
CA VAL A 62 2.79 5.73 7.98
C VAL A 62 4.16 5.24 8.45
N VAL A 63 4.19 4.25 9.34
CA VAL A 63 5.43 3.74 9.94
C VAL A 63 6.30 3.03 8.92
N ILE A 64 5.73 2.21 8.03
CA ILE A 64 6.49 1.54 6.98
C ILE A 64 7.15 2.56 6.05
N GLU A 65 6.45 3.65 5.68
CA GLU A 65 7.02 4.69 4.84
C GLU A 65 8.18 5.44 5.52
N ILE A 66 8.09 5.64 6.84
CA ILE A 66 9.11 6.37 7.59
C ILE A 66 10.33 5.49 7.87
N SER A 67 10.11 4.27 8.34
CA SER A 67 11.17 3.35 8.78
C SER A 67 11.80 2.57 7.62
N GLY A 68 11.05 2.34 6.55
CA GLY A 68 11.41 1.39 5.49
C GLY A 68 11.32 -0.08 5.92
N GLU A 69 10.93 -0.36 7.16
CA GLU A 69 10.90 -1.70 7.74
C GLU A 69 9.47 -2.18 8.00
N LYS A 70 9.28 -3.49 7.93
CA LYS A 70 8.07 -4.16 8.41
C LYS A 70 8.44 -4.88 9.71
N PRO A 71 8.10 -4.32 10.89
CA PRO A 71 8.35 -4.96 12.16
C PRO A 71 7.83 -6.39 12.19
N GLN A 72 8.59 -7.31 12.79
CA GLN A 72 8.13 -8.69 12.96
C GLN A 72 7.00 -8.74 14.00
N ILE A 73 5.91 -9.40 13.64
CA ILE A 73 4.74 -9.56 14.51
C ILE A 73 4.96 -10.82 15.36
N MET A 74 5.38 -10.64 16.61
CA MET A 74 5.52 -11.75 17.58
C MET A 74 4.32 -11.77 18.53
N ASP A 75 3.27 -12.52 18.17
CA ASP A 75 2.11 -12.91 18.99
C ASP A 75 1.37 -11.81 19.78
N THR A 76 1.54 -10.55 19.38
CA THR A 76 0.75 -9.41 19.86
C THR A 76 -0.18 -8.92 18.74
N HIS A 77 -1.18 -8.11 19.07
CA HIS A 77 -2.08 -7.53 18.06
C HIS A 77 -1.26 -6.95 16.89
N TYR A 78 -1.60 -7.25 15.64
CA TYR A 78 -0.77 -6.96 14.47
C TYR A 78 -0.32 -5.48 14.35
N ALA A 79 -1.17 -4.55 14.80
CA ALA A 79 -0.89 -3.12 14.79
C ALA A 79 0.09 -2.66 15.90
N MET A 80 0.30 -3.45 16.96
CA MET A 80 1.08 -3.09 18.15
C MET A 80 2.47 -2.52 17.86
N PRO A 81 3.34 -3.17 17.05
CA PRO A 81 4.68 -2.63 16.79
C PRO A 81 4.61 -1.26 16.10
N TYR A 82 3.69 -1.09 15.15
CA TYR A 82 3.51 0.17 14.44
C TYR A 82 2.99 1.28 15.36
N ILE A 83 2.02 0.98 16.23
CA ILE A 83 1.49 1.97 17.18
C ILE A 83 2.58 2.42 18.16
N LYS A 84 3.39 1.47 18.66
CA LYS A 84 4.52 1.77 19.54
C LYS A 84 5.53 2.69 18.84
N GLU A 85 5.94 2.34 17.62
CA GLU A 85 6.90 3.11 16.84
C GLU A 85 6.38 4.51 16.47
N ALA A 86 5.13 4.63 16.04
CA ALA A 86 4.52 5.93 15.75
C ALA A 86 4.46 6.85 16.98
N LYS A 87 4.28 6.28 18.18
CA LYS A 87 4.37 7.02 19.45
C LYS A 87 5.81 7.48 19.71
N GLU A 88 6.80 6.61 19.54
CA GLU A 88 8.23 6.94 19.71
C GLU A 88 8.69 8.02 18.72
N LEU A 89 8.15 8.03 17.50
CA LEU A 89 8.34 9.07 16.48
C LEU A 89 7.58 10.38 16.78
N GLY A 90 6.77 10.44 17.85
CA GLY A 90 5.98 11.62 18.23
C GLY A 90 4.80 11.93 17.30
N LEU A 91 4.43 11.00 16.41
CA LEU A 91 3.33 11.18 15.46
C LEU A 91 1.97 11.06 16.17
N ILE A 92 1.88 10.19 17.17
CA ILE A 92 0.66 9.93 17.94
C ILE A 92 0.95 9.94 19.45
N GLY A 93 -0.09 10.11 20.26
CA GLY A 93 -0.02 9.92 21.71
C GLY A 93 -0.32 8.48 22.13
N ASP A 94 -0.76 8.31 23.37
CA ASP A 94 -1.29 7.03 23.85
C ASP A 94 -2.66 6.74 23.25
N VAL A 95 -2.77 5.65 22.48
CA VAL A 95 -4.01 5.22 21.81
C VAL A 95 -4.43 3.86 22.37
N PRO A 96 -5.57 3.77 23.07
CA PRO A 96 -6.10 2.50 23.57
C PRO A 96 -6.27 1.43 22.48
N MET A 97 -5.92 0.18 22.77
CA MET A 97 -5.97 -0.95 21.82
C MET A 97 -7.33 -1.12 21.12
N LYS A 98 -8.44 -0.85 21.82
CA LYS A 98 -9.79 -0.92 21.25
C LYS A 98 -10.02 0.01 20.05
N GLN A 99 -9.26 1.11 19.96
CA GLN A 99 -9.37 2.07 18.85
C GLN A 99 -8.60 1.60 17.61
N TRP A 100 -7.64 0.67 17.73
CA TRP A 100 -6.78 0.29 16.61
C TRP A 100 -7.55 -0.42 15.49
N SER A 101 -8.63 -1.11 15.84
CA SER A 101 -9.55 -1.76 14.89
C SER A 101 -10.71 -0.87 14.45
N GLN A 102 -10.89 0.31 15.07
CA GLN A 102 -11.88 1.29 14.64
C GLN A 102 -11.34 2.10 13.47
N ASN A 103 -12.24 2.61 12.63
CA ASN A 103 -11.84 3.43 11.50
C ASN A 103 -11.34 4.80 11.98
N ILE A 104 -10.21 5.22 11.45
CA ILE A 104 -9.67 6.57 11.68
C ILE A 104 -10.41 7.58 10.81
N THR A 105 -10.63 8.78 11.34
CA THR A 105 -11.27 9.87 10.59
C THR A 105 -10.27 10.57 9.65
N HIS A 106 -10.78 11.22 8.60
CA HIS A 106 -9.94 12.06 7.72
C HIS A 106 -9.21 13.17 8.48
N ASP A 107 -9.85 13.78 9.48
CA ASP A 107 -9.23 14.83 10.28
C ASP A 107 -8.05 14.29 11.11
N GLU A 108 -8.20 13.12 11.72
CA GLU A 108 -7.11 12.47 12.45
C GLU A 108 -5.97 12.05 11.53
N MET A 109 -6.28 11.47 10.36
CA MET A 109 -5.25 11.14 9.36
C MET A 109 -4.50 12.40 8.94
N ASN A 110 -5.20 13.48 8.62
CA ASN A 110 -4.61 14.77 8.23
C ASN A 110 -3.73 15.35 9.34
N ALA A 111 -4.16 15.28 10.59
CA ALA A 111 -3.38 15.73 11.74
C ALA A 111 -2.07 14.93 11.93
N ILE A 112 -2.09 13.63 11.64
CA ILE A 112 -0.89 12.78 11.70
C ILE A 112 0.04 13.06 10.52
N ILE A 113 -0.48 13.13 9.29
CA ILE A 113 0.30 13.46 8.09
C ILE A 113 0.97 14.83 8.22
N ALA A 114 0.31 15.80 8.85
CA ALA A 114 0.88 17.14 9.07
C ALA A 114 2.22 17.08 9.84
N LYS A 115 2.39 16.12 10.75
CA LYS A 115 3.60 15.92 11.56
C LYS A 115 4.74 15.21 10.83
N MET A 116 4.47 14.56 9.70
CA MET A 116 5.51 13.92 8.89
C MET A 116 6.39 14.97 8.18
N ALA A 117 7.47 14.55 7.53
CA ALA A 117 8.37 15.44 6.77
C ALA A 117 8.35 15.14 5.26
N GLY A 118 8.54 16.18 4.45
CA GLY A 118 8.93 16.07 3.03
C GLY A 118 8.07 15.15 2.14
N ASN A 119 8.76 14.41 1.27
CA ASN A 119 8.22 13.51 0.24
C ASN A 119 7.49 12.27 0.80
N GLN A 120 7.76 11.86 2.04
CA GLN A 120 7.09 10.73 2.69
C GLN A 120 5.59 10.96 2.83
N LYS A 121 5.14 12.22 2.97
CA LYS A 121 3.72 12.58 3.02
C LYS A 121 2.98 12.15 1.76
N GLU A 122 3.54 12.48 0.60
CA GLU A 122 2.91 12.20 -0.70
C GLU A 122 2.78 10.69 -0.92
N ASN A 123 3.81 9.93 -0.55
CA ASN A 123 3.81 8.48 -0.65
C ASN A 123 2.75 7.85 0.26
N VAL A 124 2.62 8.29 1.52
CA VAL A 124 1.56 7.77 2.41
C VAL A 124 0.18 8.15 1.89
N ILE A 125 -0.03 9.41 1.47
CA ILE A 125 -1.32 9.85 0.93
C ILE A 125 -1.72 8.99 -0.27
N LYS A 126 -0.79 8.76 -1.21
CA LYS A 126 -1.02 7.90 -2.38
C LYS A 126 -1.35 6.46 -1.97
N GLN A 127 -0.55 5.87 -1.08
CA GLN A 127 -0.76 4.50 -0.61
C GLN A 127 -2.12 4.34 0.09
N VAL A 128 -2.46 5.25 1.00
CA VAL A 128 -3.71 5.20 1.75
C VAL A 128 -4.92 5.48 0.86
N ASN A 129 -4.85 6.43 -0.09
CA ASN A 129 -5.94 6.65 -1.06
C ASN A 129 -6.26 5.39 -1.89
N ALA A 130 -5.26 4.56 -2.21
CA ALA A 130 -5.46 3.27 -2.87
C ALA A 130 -6.12 2.19 -1.96
N LEU A 131 -6.22 2.45 -0.65
CA LEU A 131 -6.85 1.58 0.34
C LEU A 131 -8.21 2.10 0.81
N LEU A 132 -8.49 3.40 0.65
CA LEU A 132 -9.78 4.03 0.95
C LEU A 132 -10.81 3.70 -0.14
N VAL A 133 -11.24 2.44 -0.17
CA VAL A 133 -12.25 1.93 -1.10
C VAL A 133 -13.63 1.92 -0.43
N ASP A 134 -14.63 2.50 -1.09
CA ASP A 134 -16.01 2.59 -0.60
C ASP A 134 -17.03 1.87 -1.50
N SER A 135 -16.63 1.51 -2.71
CA SER A 135 -17.51 0.96 -3.72
C SER A 135 -16.84 -0.12 -4.55
N ILE A 136 -17.65 -1.04 -5.08
CA ILE A 136 -17.21 -2.18 -5.87
C ILE A 136 -18.09 -2.36 -7.09
N THR A 137 -17.48 -2.68 -8.23
CA THR A 137 -18.18 -3.03 -9.47
C THR A 137 -17.70 -4.38 -10.00
N LEU A 138 -18.61 -5.11 -10.66
CA LEU A 138 -18.30 -6.26 -11.49
C LEU A 138 -18.68 -5.93 -12.94
N ASN A 139 -17.68 -5.93 -13.82
CA ASN A 139 -17.83 -5.58 -15.24
C ASN A 139 -18.53 -4.22 -15.42
N GLY A 140 -18.17 -3.22 -14.61
CA GLY A 140 -18.74 -1.87 -14.62
C GLY A 140 -20.12 -1.73 -13.97
N SER A 141 -20.75 -2.82 -13.53
CA SER A 141 -22.03 -2.77 -12.79
C SER A 141 -21.77 -2.79 -11.29
N PRO A 142 -22.43 -1.94 -10.47
CA PRO A 142 -22.29 -1.98 -9.01
C PRO A 142 -22.60 -3.37 -8.46
N LEU A 143 -21.75 -3.86 -7.55
CA LEU A 143 -21.96 -5.12 -6.85
C LEU A 143 -22.50 -4.84 -5.45
N ASP A 144 -23.73 -5.27 -5.17
CA ASP A 144 -24.32 -5.16 -3.83
C ASP A 144 -23.65 -6.14 -2.85
N LEU A 145 -23.13 -5.60 -1.75
CA LEU A 145 -22.49 -6.38 -0.68
C LEU A 145 -23.48 -6.80 0.42
N GLY A 146 -24.79 -6.57 0.24
CA GLY A 146 -25.82 -7.05 1.16
C GLY A 146 -25.69 -6.46 2.57
N GLY A 147 -25.23 -5.22 2.66
CA GLY A 147 -24.95 -4.54 3.93
C GLY A 147 -23.57 -4.82 4.54
N LEU A 148 -22.79 -5.76 3.98
CA LEU A 148 -21.38 -5.92 4.33
C LEU A 148 -20.53 -4.79 3.74
N LYS A 149 -19.40 -4.51 4.36
CA LYS A 149 -18.41 -3.53 3.88
C LYS A 149 -17.10 -4.22 3.52
N MET A 150 -16.35 -3.63 2.60
CA MET A 150 -14.93 -3.92 2.42
C MET A 150 -14.13 -3.37 3.61
N THR A 151 -12.96 -3.93 3.88
CA THR A 151 -12.05 -3.43 4.92
C THR A 151 -10.61 -3.57 4.47
N VAL A 152 -9.67 -3.00 5.21
CA VAL A 152 -8.24 -3.10 4.90
C VAL A 152 -7.56 -3.97 5.96
N ARG A 153 -6.72 -4.92 5.54
CA ARG A 153 -5.86 -5.70 6.44
C ARG A 153 -4.47 -5.87 5.86
N ASN A 154 -3.44 -5.59 6.66
CA ASN A 154 -2.04 -5.62 6.27
C ASN A 154 -1.75 -4.92 4.93
N GLY A 155 -2.43 -3.80 4.65
CA GLY A 155 -2.30 -3.05 3.40
C GLY A 155 -2.96 -3.70 2.18
N ASN A 156 -3.89 -4.64 2.36
CA ASN A 156 -4.72 -5.20 1.31
C ASN A 156 -6.19 -4.83 1.51
N VAL A 157 -6.89 -4.52 0.42
CA VAL A 157 -8.35 -4.41 0.43
C VAL A 157 -8.95 -5.81 0.49
N MET A 158 -9.78 -6.03 1.50
CA MET A 158 -10.43 -7.29 1.82
C MET A 158 -11.90 -7.22 1.42
N VAL A 159 -12.36 -8.23 0.69
CA VAL A 159 -13.73 -8.32 0.18
C VAL A 159 -14.48 -9.51 0.80
N PRO A 160 -15.82 -9.44 0.99
CA PRO A 160 -16.62 -10.58 1.41
C PRO A 160 -16.53 -11.70 0.38
N LEU A 161 -15.87 -12.80 0.74
CA LEU A 161 -15.52 -13.88 -0.18
C LEU A 161 -16.74 -14.40 -0.95
N ARG A 162 -17.80 -14.79 -0.21
CA ARG A 162 -18.97 -15.45 -0.80
C ARG A 162 -19.63 -14.58 -1.87
N ILE A 163 -19.94 -13.33 -1.52
CA ILE A 163 -20.66 -12.40 -2.41
C ILE A 163 -19.87 -12.21 -3.71
N VAL A 164 -18.58 -11.94 -3.61
CA VAL A 164 -17.75 -11.63 -4.77
C VAL A 164 -17.56 -12.85 -5.67
N VAL A 165 -17.23 -14.02 -5.11
CA VAL A 165 -16.94 -15.20 -5.95
C VAL A 165 -18.21 -15.86 -6.50
N GLU A 166 -19.34 -15.80 -5.78
CA GLU A 166 -20.63 -16.28 -6.31
C GLU A 166 -21.12 -15.39 -7.46
N ALA A 167 -20.90 -14.07 -7.40
CA ALA A 167 -21.15 -13.17 -8.53
C ALA A 167 -20.28 -13.49 -9.77
N LEU A 168 -19.13 -14.14 -9.57
CA LEU A 168 -18.24 -14.64 -10.62
C LEU A 168 -18.56 -16.08 -11.07
N GLY A 169 -19.64 -16.67 -10.57
CA GLY A 169 -20.10 -18.01 -10.95
C GLY A 169 -19.45 -19.16 -10.20
N PHE A 170 -18.72 -18.90 -9.11
CA PHE A 170 -18.22 -19.95 -8.22
C PHE A 170 -19.26 -20.33 -7.16
N ASN A 171 -19.21 -21.57 -6.70
CA ASN A 171 -19.92 -22.00 -5.50
C ASN A 171 -18.97 -22.02 -4.31
N VAL A 172 -19.46 -21.62 -3.13
CA VAL A 172 -18.69 -21.66 -1.88
C VAL A 172 -19.30 -22.63 -0.89
N THR A 173 -18.54 -23.67 -0.53
CA THR A 173 -18.88 -24.63 0.53
C THR A 173 -17.86 -24.55 1.67
N TRP A 174 -18.23 -25.05 2.85
CA TRP A 174 -17.43 -24.89 4.07
C TRP A 174 -17.17 -26.23 4.75
N GLU A 175 -15.90 -26.47 5.07
CA GLU A 175 -15.48 -27.58 5.93
C GLU A 175 -15.15 -27.06 7.33
N LYS A 176 -15.82 -27.63 8.34
CA LYS A 176 -15.67 -27.21 9.74
C LYS A 176 -14.26 -27.42 10.31
N LYS A 177 -13.57 -28.45 9.84
CA LYS A 177 -12.17 -28.73 10.21
C LYS A 177 -11.41 -29.00 8.92
N PRO A 178 -10.40 -28.18 8.55
CA PRO A 178 -9.70 -27.19 9.37
C PRO A 178 -10.18 -25.72 9.23
N HIS A 179 -11.49 -25.44 9.11
CA HIS A 179 -12.06 -24.12 8.79
C HIS A 179 -11.66 -23.66 7.39
N THR A 180 -12.13 -24.41 6.39
CA THR A 180 -11.73 -24.23 4.99
C THR A 180 -12.94 -23.83 4.15
N ALA A 181 -12.79 -22.76 3.37
CA ALA A 181 -13.71 -22.45 2.28
C ALA A 181 -13.27 -23.23 1.04
N LEU A 182 -14.18 -24.01 0.45
CA LEU A 182 -13.97 -24.64 -0.86
C LEU A 182 -14.72 -23.82 -1.91
N ILE A 183 -14.02 -23.41 -2.95
CA ILE A 183 -14.52 -22.52 -4.00
C ILE A 183 -14.36 -23.26 -5.32
N ASP A 184 -15.45 -23.43 -6.09
CA ASP A 184 -15.43 -24.20 -7.34
C ASP A 184 -16.49 -23.69 -8.33
N ASN A 185 -16.13 -23.48 -9.60
CA ASN A 185 -17.08 -23.14 -10.68
C ASN A 185 -17.27 -24.28 -11.72
N GLY A 186 -16.81 -25.49 -11.39
CA GLY A 186 -16.81 -26.66 -12.27
C GLY A 186 -15.63 -26.72 -13.25
N THR A 187 -14.82 -25.67 -13.34
CA THR A 187 -13.61 -25.62 -14.18
C THR A 187 -12.36 -25.38 -13.36
N ILE A 188 -12.45 -24.44 -12.42
CA ILE A 188 -11.39 -24.03 -11.50
C ILE A 188 -11.91 -24.21 -10.08
N LYS A 189 -11.04 -24.76 -9.22
CA LYS A 189 -11.29 -24.86 -7.78
C LYS A 189 -10.11 -24.35 -6.95
N THR A 190 -10.40 -23.93 -5.73
CA THR A 190 -9.41 -23.62 -4.70
C THR A 190 -9.97 -23.93 -3.32
N SER A 191 -9.08 -24.05 -2.33
CA SER A 191 -9.45 -24.18 -0.93
C SER A 191 -8.67 -23.16 -0.10
N LEU A 192 -9.39 -22.42 0.75
CA LEU A 192 -8.83 -21.35 1.57
C LEU A 192 -9.01 -21.70 3.05
N GLN A 193 -7.90 -21.94 3.74
CA GLN A 193 -7.92 -22.15 5.18
C GLN A 193 -7.86 -20.80 5.90
N ILE A 194 -8.78 -20.56 6.84
CA ILE A 194 -8.77 -19.34 7.65
C ILE A 194 -7.45 -19.23 8.42
N GLY A 195 -6.82 -18.06 8.36
CA GLY A 195 -5.57 -17.76 9.05
C GLY A 195 -4.30 -18.23 8.32
N TYR A 196 -4.40 -18.85 7.15
CA TYR A 196 -3.25 -19.31 6.37
C TYR A 196 -3.09 -18.51 5.07
N ASP A 197 -1.99 -17.75 4.97
CA ASP A 197 -1.65 -16.95 3.78
C ASP A 197 -1.00 -17.84 2.73
N ASN A 198 -1.84 -18.61 2.03
CA ASN A 198 -1.43 -19.54 1.00
C ASN A 198 -2.57 -19.76 0.01
N TYR A 199 -2.41 -19.27 -1.21
CA TYR A 199 -3.43 -19.26 -2.25
C TYR A 199 -2.95 -20.01 -3.47
N TYR A 200 -3.79 -20.87 -4.02
CA TYR A 200 -3.52 -21.57 -5.27
C TYR A 200 -4.85 -21.77 -5.99
N LYS A 201 -4.81 -22.23 -7.23
CA LYS A 201 -5.98 -22.82 -7.88
C LYS A 201 -5.60 -24.14 -8.53
N ALA A 202 -6.60 -24.98 -8.74
CA ALA A 202 -6.48 -26.23 -9.46
C ALA A 202 -7.57 -26.33 -10.52
N SER A 203 -7.35 -27.19 -11.52
CA SER A 203 -8.44 -27.60 -12.41
C SER A 203 -9.42 -28.47 -11.64
N SER A 204 -10.72 -28.26 -11.85
CA SER A 204 -11.76 -29.16 -11.32
C SER A 204 -11.77 -30.50 -12.05
N ASN A 205 -11.33 -30.52 -13.33
CA ASN A 205 -11.49 -31.65 -14.25
C ASN A 205 -10.16 -32.34 -14.64
N GLN A 206 -9.02 -31.79 -14.24
CA GLN A 206 -7.69 -32.30 -14.61
C GLN A 206 -6.72 -32.28 -13.42
N ILE A 207 -5.64 -33.06 -13.53
CA ILE A 207 -4.53 -33.00 -12.59
C ILE A 207 -3.67 -31.79 -12.96
N GLY A 208 -3.81 -30.72 -12.20
CA GLY A 208 -3.01 -29.52 -12.35
C GLY A 208 -3.39 -28.50 -11.28
N LEU A 209 -2.39 -27.93 -10.62
CA LEU A 209 -2.52 -26.82 -9.67
C LEU A 209 -1.41 -25.80 -9.91
N THR A 210 -1.69 -24.54 -9.59
CA THR A 210 -0.68 -23.47 -9.63
C THR A 210 0.26 -23.61 -8.45
N GLU A 211 1.47 -23.07 -8.59
CA GLU A 211 2.32 -22.81 -7.43
C GLU A 211 1.55 -21.94 -6.41
N PRO A 212 1.71 -22.19 -5.10
CA PRO A 212 1.09 -21.36 -4.08
C PRO A 212 1.67 -19.94 -4.07
N ILE A 213 0.79 -18.96 -3.87
CA ILE A 213 1.08 -17.53 -3.80
C ILE A 213 0.68 -17.03 -2.41
N GLN A 214 1.41 -16.05 -1.89
CA GLN A 214 1.09 -15.34 -0.66
C GLN A 214 0.76 -13.88 -0.99
N TYR A 215 -0.31 -13.35 -0.40
CA TYR A 215 -0.71 -11.95 -0.58
C TYR A 215 -0.30 -11.07 0.61
N GLY A 216 0.38 -11.63 1.61
CA GLY A 216 0.74 -10.95 2.86
C GLY A 216 -0.44 -10.82 3.83
N THR A 217 -1.56 -11.49 3.56
CA THR A 217 -2.77 -11.45 4.38
C THR A 217 -3.56 -12.74 4.18
N PRO A 218 -3.84 -13.51 5.25
CA PRO A 218 -4.63 -14.73 5.14
C PRO A 218 -6.12 -14.43 4.95
N PRO A 219 -6.93 -15.43 4.56
CA PRO A 219 -8.38 -15.37 4.71
C PRO A 219 -8.74 -15.16 6.19
N MET A 220 -9.67 -14.26 6.47
CA MET A 220 -10.06 -13.89 7.82
C MET A 220 -11.56 -14.02 8.03
N LEU A 221 -11.97 -14.38 9.25
CA LEU A 221 -13.36 -14.35 9.67
C LEU A 221 -13.62 -13.05 10.44
N PHE A 222 -14.56 -12.25 9.95
CA PHE A 222 -15.02 -11.03 10.62
C PHE A 222 -16.55 -11.04 10.70
N GLU A 223 -17.10 -10.95 11.91
CA GLU A 223 -18.55 -10.95 12.17
C GLU A 223 -19.30 -12.10 11.46
N GLY A 224 -18.71 -13.31 11.45
CA GLY A 224 -19.29 -14.49 10.82
C GLY A 224 -19.15 -14.56 9.29
N ASN A 225 -18.51 -13.57 8.67
CA ASN A 225 -18.26 -13.51 7.23
C ASN A 225 -16.78 -13.72 6.92
N THR A 226 -16.50 -14.47 5.85
CA THR A 226 -15.12 -14.69 5.41
C THR A 226 -14.71 -13.59 4.45
N TYR A 227 -13.55 -13.02 4.73
CA TYR A 227 -12.90 -11.98 3.96
C TYR A 227 -11.60 -12.49 3.36
N VAL A 228 -11.32 -12.07 2.13
CA VAL A 228 -10.11 -12.44 1.38
C VAL A 228 -9.52 -11.20 0.72
N PRO A 229 -8.19 -11.17 0.48
CA PRO A 229 -7.58 -10.11 -0.34
C PRO A 229 -8.24 -10.08 -1.71
N ALA A 230 -8.62 -8.90 -2.20
CA ALA A 230 -9.25 -8.75 -3.51
C ALA A 230 -8.40 -9.36 -4.64
N GLN A 231 -7.07 -9.34 -4.50
CA GLN A 231 -6.12 -9.92 -5.46
C GLN A 231 -6.30 -11.43 -5.67
N LEU A 232 -6.97 -12.16 -4.76
CA LEU A 232 -7.39 -13.54 -5.00
C LEU A 232 -8.19 -13.68 -6.31
N ILE A 233 -8.99 -12.67 -6.66
CA ILE A 233 -9.82 -12.68 -7.87
C ILE A 233 -8.95 -12.76 -9.13
N ASN A 234 -7.78 -12.11 -9.16
CA ASN A 234 -6.82 -12.22 -10.25
C ASN A 234 -6.36 -13.67 -10.45
N LEU A 235 -6.06 -14.37 -9.35
CA LEU A 235 -5.69 -15.78 -9.38
C LEU A 235 -6.85 -16.63 -9.90
N LEU A 236 -8.06 -16.46 -9.37
CA LEU A 236 -9.23 -17.24 -9.78
C LEU A 236 -9.55 -17.07 -11.27
N LEU A 237 -9.42 -15.86 -11.79
CA LEU A 237 -9.70 -15.54 -13.19
C LEU A 237 -8.52 -15.77 -14.14
N SER A 238 -7.33 -16.08 -13.62
CA SER A 238 -6.10 -16.22 -14.42
C SER A 238 -5.67 -14.93 -15.12
N ASN A 239 -6.02 -13.77 -14.57
CA ASN A 239 -5.75 -12.47 -15.17
C ASN A 239 -5.24 -11.49 -14.09
N PRO A 240 -3.99 -11.01 -14.18
CA PRO A 240 -3.42 -10.08 -13.19
C PRO A 240 -4.12 -8.71 -13.15
N ASP A 241 -4.85 -8.36 -14.22
CA ASP A 241 -5.50 -7.06 -14.37
C ASP A 241 -7.02 -7.12 -14.09
N SER A 242 -7.49 -8.23 -13.50
CA SER A 242 -8.90 -8.41 -13.16
C SER A 242 -9.37 -7.54 -11.99
N VAL A 243 -8.49 -7.08 -11.11
CA VAL A 243 -8.81 -6.20 -9.98
C VAL A 243 -8.05 -4.91 -10.12
N ILE A 244 -8.78 -3.82 -10.32
CA ILE A 244 -8.25 -2.47 -10.47
C ILE A 244 -8.87 -1.60 -9.38
N ILE A 245 -8.05 -0.88 -8.62
CA ILE A 245 -8.53 0.09 -7.63
C ILE A 245 -8.11 1.49 -8.10
N ASP A 246 -9.11 2.36 -8.28
CA ASP A 246 -8.89 3.76 -8.67
C ASP A 246 -9.98 4.64 -8.05
N GLY A 247 -9.59 5.81 -7.53
CA GLY A 247 -10.55 6.79 -6.99
C GLY A 247 -11.51 6.27 -5.92
N GLY A 248 -11.13 5.24 -5.14
CA GLY A 248 -11.99 4.63 -4.12
C GLY A 248 -12.96 3.56 -4.64
N LEU A 249 -12.91 3.26 -5.94
CA LEU A 249 -13.66 2.19 -6.58
C LEU A 249 -12.76 0.96 -6.80
N LEU A 250 -13.22 -0.20 -6.35
CA LEU A 250 -12.66 -1.50 -6.73
C LEU A 250 -13.45 -2.07 -7.91
N ASN A 251 -12.82 -2.13 -9.08
CA ASN A 251 -13.42 -2.70 -10.28
C ASN A 251 -12.91 -4.12 -10.53
N ILE A 252 -13.84 -5.06 -10.66
CA ILE A 252 -13.58 -6.44 -11.06
C ILE A 252 -13.93 -6.63 -12.53
N ILE A 253 -12.97 -7.08 -13.32
CA ILE A 253 -13.13 -7.40 -14.75
C ILE A 253 -13.01 -8.92 -14.92
N SER A 254 -14.08 -9.55 -15.41
CA SER A 254 -14.18 -11.01 -15.50
C SER A 254 -14.20 -11.55 -16.94
N LYS A 255 -13.88 -10.72 -17.94
CA LYS A 255 -13.89 -11.06 -19.37
C LYS A 255 -12.60 -10.61 -20.05
#